data_AF-G4CKC0-F1
#
_entry.id   AF-G4CKC0-F1
#
_cell.length_a   1.000
_cell.length_b   1.000
_cell.length_c   1.000
_cell.angle_alpha   90.00
_cell.angle_beta   90.00
_cell.angle_gamma   90.00
#
_symmetry.space_group_name_H-M   'P 1'
#
loop_
_entity.id
_entity.type
_entity.pdbx_description
1 polymer ?
#
loop_
_entity_poly.entity_id
_entity_poly.type
_entity_poly.pdbx_seq_one_letter_code
_entity_poly.pdbx_strand_id
1 'polypeptide(L)'
;MKQTNFTVLLSSLILSACALSPSKPLSPEEVKANLEERYRREYTEAATHTITLKGQEIKVIDRLYRPENYRAGHHAYGTPSESDLVVIQRSDTVGATALTALVAIARTFGGGGSISGFSKHDLRGNVAEPKFPNPVFSYLSPKIRTWLVGMPIQGEVHTRNNIYVQPGRFYLVYEKLSGGDNYLLHNEIQLVVSPDGWGGLVDPDFSCIKETGAHSLEDWRKDDYALVRQTAEQQFDECLEQFKANQDQIIEHITRGNDHTSDHVDSDDKEENNHERAKN
;
A
#
# COMPACT_ATOMS: atom_id res chain seq x y z
N MET A 1 -79.89 5.21 -25.00
CA MET A 1 -79.39 3.82 -25.20
C MET A 1 -78.44 3.81 -26.39
N LYS A 2 -77.14 3.62 -26.17
CA LYS A 2 -76.20 3.19 -27.21
C LYS A 2 -74.99 2.56 -26.54
N GLN A 3 -74.65 1.39 -27.07
CA GLN A 3 -73.74 0.38 -26.52
C GLN A 3 -72.27 0.83 -26.57
N THR A 4 -71.55 0.41 -25.54
CA THR A 4 -70.09 0.29 -25.46
C THR A 4 -69.55 -0.67 -26.52
N ASN A 5 -68.48 -0.27 -27.21
CA ASN A 5 -67.53 -1.19 -27.82
C ASN A 5 -66.12 -0.81 -27.33
N PHE A 6 -65.50 -1.76 -26.64
CA PHE A 6 -64.09 -1.77 -26.26
C PHE A 6 -63.26 -2.11 -27.50
N THR A 7 -62.21 -1.35 -27.78
CA THR A 7 -61.16 -1.76 -28.71
C THR A 7 -59.82 -1.53 -28.02
N VAL A 8 -59.12 -2.64 -27.78
CA VAL A 8 -57.83 -2.73 -27.10
C VAL A 8 -56.73 -2.22 -28.04
N LEU A 9 -56.00 -1.20 -27.61
CA LEU A 9 -54.78 -0.71 -28.27
C LEU A 9 -53.58 -1.53 -27.75
N LEU A 10 -53.04 -2.42 -28.60
CA LEU A 10 -51.73 -3.04 -28.38
C LEU A 10 -50.64 -1.98 -28.51
N SER A 11 -49.92 -1.75 -27.41
CA SER A 11 -48.73 -0.89 -27.37
C SER A 11 -47.50 -1.77 -27.61
N SER A 12 -46.84 -1.61 -28.76
CA SER A 12 -45.58 -2.27 -29.07
C SER A 12 -44.43 -1.60 -28.30
N LEU A 13 -43.95 -2.29 -27.26
CA LEU A 13 -42.69 -1.99 -26.58
C LEU A 13 -41.52 -2.31 -27.52
N ILE A 14 -40.89 -1.27 -28.07
CA ILE A 14 -39.57 -1.40 -28.70
C ILE A 14 -38.55 -1.47 -27.55
N LEU A 15 -38.20 -2.69 -27.15
CA LEU A 15 -37.03 -2.95 -26.31
C LEU A 15 -35.79 -2.57 -27.12
N SER A 16 -35.23 -1.39 -26.82
CA SER A 16 -33.88 -1.03 -27.23
C SER A 16 -32.93 -2.00 -26.53
N ALA A 17 -32.50 -3.03 -27.25
CA ALA A 17 -31.42 -3.90 -26.83
C ALA A 17 -30.13 -3.05 -26.86
N CYS A 18 -29.68 -2.58 -25.70
CA CYS A 18 -28.28 -2.27 -25.50
C CYS A 18 -27.52 -3.60 -25.65
N ALA A 19 -27.12 -3.92 -26.88
CA ALA A 19 -26.09 -4.92 -27.12
C ALA A 19 -24.80 -4.38 -26.50
N LEU A 20 -24.56 -4.73 -25.24
CA LEU A 20 -23.24 -4.69 -24.63
C LEU A 20 -22.39 -5.69 -25.40
N SER A 21 -21.75 -5.24 -26.48
CA SER A 21 -20.64 -5.99 -27.06
C SER A 21 -19.58 -6.16 -25.96
N PRO A 22 -19.06 -7.38 -25.72
CA PRO A 22 -17.91 -7.54 -24.84
C PRO A 22 -16.78 -6.68 -25.40
N SER A 23 -16.25 -5.77 -24.58
CA SER A 23 -15.10 -4.95 -24.94
C SER A 23 -13.97 -5.88 -25.38
N LYS A 24 -13.38 -5.63 -26.55
CA LYS A 24 -12.21 -6.36 -27.04
C LYS A 24 -11.15 -6.39 -25.91
N PRO A 25 -10.56 -7.56 -25.60
CA PRO A 25 -9.49 -7.61 -24.61
C PRO A 25 -8.34 -6.71 -25.06
N LEU A 26 -7.76 -5.98 -24.10
CA LEU A 26 -6.66 -5.05 -24.36
C LEU A 26 -5.46 -5.82 -24.93
N SER A 27 -4.78 -5.21 -25.91
CA SER A 27 -3.49 -5.69 -26.38
C SER A 27 -2.43 -5.56 -25.29
N PRO A 28 -1.32 -6.33 -25.36
CA PRO A 28 -0.22 -6.21 -24.40
C PRO A 28 0.34 -4.79 -24.29
N GLU A 29 0.37 -4.04 -25.39
CA GLU A 29 0.81 -2.63 -25.42
C GLU A 29 -0.17 -1.70 -24.70
N GLU A 30 -1.48 -1.93 -24.83
CA GLU A 30 -2.50 -1.16 -24.11
C GLU A 30 -2.50 -1.49 -22.61
N VAL A 31 -2.31 -2.76 -22.24
CA VAL A 31 -2.13 -3.16 -20.83
C VAL A 31 -0.91 -2.44 -20.26
N LYS A 32 0.21 -2.47 -20.99
CA LYS A 32 1.44 -1.76 -20.64
C LYS A 32 1.17 -0.27 -20.44
N ALA A 33 0.65 0.43 -21.44
CA ALA A 33 0.37 1.87 -21.33
C ALA A 33 -0.56 2.22 -20.15
N ASN A 34 -1.60 1.41 -19.90
CA ASN A 34 -2.55 1.63 -18.81
C ASN A 34 -1.91 1.48 -17.43
N LEU A 35 -1.00 0.52 -17.26
CA LEU A 35 -0.28 0.35 -16.01
C LEU A 35 0.70 1.51 -15.75
N GLU A 36 1.21 2.14 -16.80
CA GLU A 36 2.26 3.19 -16.77
C GLU A 36 1.59 4.49 -16.35
N GLU A 37 0.42 4.73 -16.92
CA GLU A 37 -0.46 5.82 -16.53
C GLU A 37 -0.96 5.65 -15.09
N ARG A 38 -1.34 4.43 -14.67
CA ARG A 38 -1.71 4.18 -13.27
C ARG A 38 -0.54 4.49 -12.34
N TYR A 39 0.66 4.03 -12.67
CA TYR A 39 1.85 4.31 -11.87
C TYR A 39 2.10 5.81 -11.73
N ARG A 40 2.04 6.57 -12.83
CA ARG A 40 2.24 8.03 -12.80
C ARG A 40 1.20 8.78 -11.99
N ARG A 41 -0.04 8.27 -11.91
CA ARG A 41 -1.10 8.88 -11.10
C ARG A 41 -0.94 8.56 -9.61
N GLU A 42 -0.52 7.35 -9.29
CA GLU A 42 -0.45 6.86 -7.91
C GLU A 42 0.91 7.08 -7.25
N TYR A 43 1.98 7.35 -8.00
CA TYR A 43 3.33 7.49 -7.46
C TYR A 43 4.01 8.78 -7.89
N THR A 44 4.81 9.34 -6.99
CA THR A 44 5.72 10.45 -7.29
C THR A 44 7.15 9.99 -7.03
N GLU A 45 7.97 9.90 -8.09
CA GLU A 45 9.40 9.67 -7.94
C GLU A 45 10.09 10.93 -7.42
N ALA A 46 10.65 10.86 -6.22
CA ALA A 46 11.39 11.96 -5.60
C ALA A 46 12.84 12.03 -6.13
N ALA A 47 13.46 10.87 -6.34
CA ALA A 47 14.79 10.76 -6.92
C ALA A 47 15.02 9.35 -7.49
N THR A 48 15.84 9.26 -8.53
CA THR A 48 16.30 8.00 -9.10
C THR A 48 17.82 7.95 -9.04
N HIS A 49 18.34 6.88 -8.45
CA HIS A 49 19.76 6.63 -8.28
C HIS A 49 20.14 5.37 -9.03
N THR A 50 21.33 5.34 -9.63
CA THR A 50 21.88 4.13 -10.23
C THR A 50 22.95 3.57 -9.31
N ILE A 51 22.89 2.26 -9.03
CA ILE A 51 23.95 1.53 -8.34
C ILE A 51 24.44 0.38 -9.22
N THR A 52 25.68 -0.05 -9.01
CA THR A 52 26.28 -1.17 -9.73
C THR A 52 26.27 -2.42 -8.85
N LEU A 53 25.58 -3.46 -9.30
CA LEU A 53 25.54 -4.78 -8.69
C LEU A 53 26.15 -5.80 -9.66
N LYS A 54 27.28 -6.42 -9.31
CA LYS A 54 28.00 -7.38 -10.17
C LYS A 54 28.31 -6.85 -11.59
N GLY A 55 28.60 -5.55 -11.71
CA GLY A 55 28.87 -4.92 -13.00
C GLY A 55 27.64 -4.59 -13.84
N GLN A 56 26.44 -4.88 -13.32
CA GLN A 56 25.16 -4.47 -13.92
C GLN A 56 24.62 -3.24 -13.20
N GLU A 57 24.05 -2.31 -13.95
CA GLU A 57 23.40 -1.13 -13.38
C GLU A 57 21.94 -1.45 -13.02
N ILE A 58 21.55 -1.09 -11.80
CA ILE A 58 20.17 -1.19 -11.31
C ILE A 58 19.73 0.15 -10.74
N LYS A 59 18.44 0.47 -10.88
CA LYS A 59 17.88 1.70 -10.33
C LYS A 59 17.38 1.47 -8.91
N VAL A 60 17.71 2.42 -8.03
CA VAL A 60 17.07 2.61 -6.73
C VAL A 60 16.26 3.90 -6.80
N ILE A 61 14.95 3.81 -6.64
CA ILE A 61 14.00 4.89 -6.85
C ILE A 61 13.36 5.25 -5.51
N ASP A 62 13.59 6.48 -5.08
CA ASP A 62 12.89 7.08 -3.94
C ASP A 62 11.51 7.52 -4.44
N ARG A 63 10.44 6.93 -3.92
CA ARG A 63 9.07 7.26 -4.38
C ARG A 63 8.08 7.46 -3.24
N LEU A 64 7.08 8.28 -3.49
CA LEU A 64 5.91 8.46 -2.63
C LEU A 64 4.70 7.80 -3.28
N TYR A 65 3.93 7.04 -2.51
CA TYR A 65 2.63 6.50 -2.88
C TYR A 65 1.50 7.44 -2.48
N ARG A 66 0.67 7.80 -3.46
CA ARG A 66 -0.44 8.76 -3.38
C ARG A 66 -1.66 8.22 -4.15
N PRO A 67 -2.39 7.25 -3.60
CA PRO A 67 -3.52 6.67 -4.29
C PRO A 67 -4.64 7.69 -4.54
N GLU A 68 -5.23 7.66 -5.74
CA GLU A 68 -6.38 8.50 -6.09
C GLU A 68 -7.61 8.22 -5.22
N ASN A 69 -7.81 6.97 -4.81
CA ASN A 69 -8.94 6.55 -3.99
C ASN A 69 -8.49 5.89 -2.69
N TYR A 70 -8.46 6.68 -1.62
CA TYR A 70 -8.06 6.21 -0.28
C TYR A 70 -8.98 5.11 0.29
N ARG A 71 -10.26 5.06 -0.11
CA ARG A 71 -11.23 4.07 0.41
C ARG A 71 -11.15 2.70 -0.27
N ALA A 72 -10.49 2.60 -1.42
CA ALA A 72 -10.14 1.32 -2.03
C ALA A 72 -8.89 0.67 -1.40
N GLY A 73 -8.20 1.40 -0.51
CA GLY A 73 -6.91 1.06 0.09
C GLY A 73 -6.87 -0.13 1.04
N HIS A 74 -8.01 -0.71 1.45
CA HIS A 74 -7.98 -1.96 2.23
C HIS A 74 -7.61 -3.18 1.38
N HIS A 75 -7.59 -3.04 0.05
CA HIS A 75 -7.14 -4.06 -0.89
C HIS A 75 -6.06 -3.53 -1.86
N ALA A 76 -5.52 -2.34 -1.62
CA ALA A 76 -4.54 -1.70 -2.49
C ALA A 76 -3.30 -1.23 -1.71
N TYR A 77 -2.25 -2.02 -1.83
CA TYR A 77 -0.82 -1.67 -1.91
C TYR A 77 -0.29 -0.60 -0.95
N GLY A 78 0.01 -0.98 0.30
CA GLY A 78 0.71 -0.11 1.26
C GLY A 78 -0.08 1.10 1.75
N THR A 79 0.42 1.79 2.77
CA THR A 79 -0.21 3.03 3.25
C THR A 79 0.24 4.24 2.43
N PRO A 80 -0.62 5.26 2.22
CA PRO A 80 -0.20 6.47 1.54
C PRO A 80 1.00 7.12 2.24
N SER A 81 1.97 7.56 1.44
CA SER A 81 3.19 8.17 1.94
C SER A 81 2.93 9.53 2.57
N GLU A 82 3.45 9.72 3.77
CA GLU A 82 3.52 11.02 4.44
C GLU A 82 4.92 11.61 4.20
N SER A 83 4.99 12.66 3.37
CA SER A 83 6.25 13.38 3.07
C SER A 83 6.73 14.26 4.22
N ASP A 84 5.84 14.58 5.15
CA ASP A 84 6.05 15.43 6.30
C ASP A 84 5.42 14.77 7.52
N LEU A 85 5.94 15.09 8.71
CA LEU A 85 5.38 14.63 9.97
C LEU A 85 3.93 15.08 10.09
N VAL A 86 3.06 14.14 10.39
CA VAL A 86 1.66 14.41 10.71
C VAL A 86 1.45 14.29 12.23
N VAL A 87 0.57 15.12 12.78
CA VAL A 87 0.13 15.03 14.18
C VAL A 87 -1.35 14.69 14.20
N ILE A 88 -1.65 13.52 14.76
CA ILE A 88 -3.01 13.02 14.98
C ILE A 88 -3.41 13.38 16.41
N GLN A 89 -4.31 14.36 16.53
CA GLN A 89 -4.88 14.79 17.78
C GLN A 89 -6.16 14.02 18.10
N ARG A 90 -6.56 14.04 19.39
CA ARG A 90 -7.81 13.39 19.83
C ARG A 90 -9.06 14.00 19.19
N SER A 91 -9.03 15.29 18.88
CA SER A 91 -10.11 15.98 18.17
C SER A 91 -10.34 15.40 16.77
N ASP A 92 -9.31 14.85 16.13
CA ASP A 92 -9.42 14.25 14.80
C ASP A 92 -10.27 12.97 14.83
N THR A 93 -10.34 12.29 15.99
CA THR A 93 -11.27 11.18 16.26
C THR A 93 -12.73 11.62 16.21
N VAL A 94 -13.03 12.85 16.64
CA VAL A 94 -14.40 13.38 16.75
C VAL A 94 -14.93 13.79 15.37
N GLY A 95 -14.07 14.25 14.46
CA GLY A 95 -14.44 14.66 13.11
C GLY A 95 -14.72 13.50 12.13
N ALA A 96 -14.01 12.37 12.28
CA ALA A 96 -14.13 11.24 11.36
C ALA A 96 -15.31 10.30 11.68
N THR A 97 -15.69 10.18 12.95
CA THR A 97 -16.66 9.19 13.42
C THR A 97 -17.28 9.61 14.75
N ALA A 98 -17.93 10.77 14.80
CA ALA A 98 -18.65 11.20 16.01
C ALA A 98 -19.62 10.12 16.54
N LEU A 99 -20.18 9.26 15.67
CA LEU A 99 -21.06 8.17 16.08
C LEU A 99 -20.30 6.86 16.39
N THR A 100 -19.35 6.44 15.54
CA THR A 100 -18.63 5.17 15.71
C THR A 100 -17.61 5.22 16.84
N ALA A 101 -16.92 6.34 17.03
CA ALA A 101 -16.01 6.54 18.16
C ALA A 101 -16.79 6.58 19.49
N LEU A 102 -17.95 7.26 19.54
CA LEU A 102 -18.82 7.24 20.72
C LEU A 102 -19.34 5.83 21.04
N VAL A 103 -19.74 5.07 20.01
CA VAL A 103 -20.22 3.69 20.15
C VAL A 103 -19.10 2.74 20.59
N ALA A 104 -17.88 2.91 20.08
CA ALA A 104 -16.72 2.14 20.52
C ALA A 104 -16.34 2.48 21.98
N ILE A 105 -16.27 3.77 22.31
CA ILE A 105 -15.99 4.27 23.68
C ILE A 105 -17.06 3.78 24.67
N ALA A 106 -18.35 3.92 24.34
CA ALA A 106 -19.45 3.46 25.19
C ALA A 106 -19.44 1.95 25.44
N ARG A 107 -18.97 1.14 24.48
CA ARG A 107 -18.93 -0.32 24.59
C ARG A 107 -17.65 -0.87 25.19
N THR A 108 -16.52 -0.15 25.13
CA THR A 108 -15.32 -0.47 25.93
C THR A 108 -15.59 -0.36 27.44
N PHE A 109 -16.49 0.52 27.87
CA PHE A 109 -16.98 0.56 29.26
C PHE A 109 -18.11 -0.45 29.54
N GLY A 110 -18.69 -1.08 28.51
CA GLY A 110 -19.89 -1.93 28.61
C GLY A 110 -19.65 -3.44 28.44
N GLY A 111 -18.42 -3.90 28.21
CA GLY A 111 -18.05 -5.32 28.19
C GLY A 111 -18.82 -6.17 27.16
N GLY A 112 -18.34 -6.26 25.93
CA GLY A 112 -18.76 -7.33 25.02
C GLY A 112 -18.60 -7.05 23.52
N GLY A 113 -17.73 -7.83 22.87
CA GLY A 113 -17.77 -8.09 21.42
C GLY A 113 -16.67 -7.43 20.58
N SER A 114 -15.88 -8.25 19.88
CA SER A 114 -14.99 -7.82 18.80
C SER A 114 -15.79 -7.67 17.49
N ILE A 115 -15.88 -6.46 16.99
CA ILE A 115 -16.23 -6.12 15.60
C ILE A 115 -15.01 -5.40 15.03
N SER A 116 -14.77 -5.41 13.71
CA SER A 116 -13.68 -4.66 13.06
C SER A 116 -13.72 -3.19 13.53
N GLY A 117 -12.88 -2.90 14.51
CA GLY A 117 -12.99 -1.74 15.37
C GLY A 117 -12.25 -0.57 14.76
N PHE A 118 -12.78 0.63 15.00
CA PHE A 118 -12.05 1.88 14.77
C PHE A 118 -10.61 1.78 15.29
N SER A 119 -9.63 2.04 14.42
CA SER A 119 -8.24 2.21 14.81
C SER A 119 -7.89 3.69 14.79
N LYS A 120 -7.25 4.19 15.85
CA LYS A 120 -6.71 5.57 15.87
C LYS A 120 -5.67 5.79 14.78
N HIS A 121 -5.04 4.71 14.32
CA HIS A 121 -4.12 4.77 13.20
C HIS A 121 -4.88 5.14 11.93
N ASP A 122 -6.16 4.83 11.72
CA ASP A 122 -6.86 5.22 10.46
C ASP A 122 -7.10 6.73 10.31
N LEU A 123 -6.84 7.51 11.36
CA LEU A 123 -6.97 8.97 11.36
C LEU A 123 -5.89 9.64 10.52
N ARG A 124 -6.24 10.78 9.91
CA ARG A 124 -5.33 11.54 9.04
C ARG A 124 -4.51 12.60 9.74
N GLY A 125 -4.98 13.13 10.86
CA GLY A 125 -4.32 14.22 11.55
C GLY A 125 -4.12 15.46 10.67
N ASN A 126 -3.16 16.29 11.05
CA ASN A 126 -2.74 17.48 10.32
C ASN A 126 -1.21 17.51 10.20
N VAL A 127 -0.68 18.13 9.14
CA VAL A 127 0.77 18.33 9.03
C VAL A 127 1.28 19.12 10.24
N ALA A 128 2.44 18.70 10.76
CA ALA A 128 3.10 19.32 11.89
C ALA A 128 3.47 20.79 11.62
N GLU A 129 3.43 21.61 12.67
CA GLU A 129 3.86 23.01 12.63
C GLU A 129 4.88 23.29 13.74
N PRO A 130 6.13 23.68 13.42
CA PRO A 130 6.66 23.85 12.06
C PRO A 130 6.72 22.54 11.26
N LYS A 131 6.73 22.63 9.93
CA LYS A 131 6.87 21.45 9.06
C LYS A 131 8.15 20.70 9.35
N PHE A 132 8.05 19.37 9.46
CA PHE A 132 9.17 18.47 9.61
C PHE A 132 9.15 17.43 8.49
N PRO A 133 10.05 17.51 7.49
CA PRO A 133 10.09 16.54 6.40
C PRO A 133 10.44 15.14 6.89
N ASN A 134 9.83 14.12 6.29
CA ASN A 134 10.14 12.73 6.56
C ASN A 134 11.61 12.43 6.19
N PRO A 135 12.47 11.98 7.13
CA PRO A 135 13.90 11.83 6.86
C PRO A 135 14.27 10.60 6.02
N VAL A 136 13.31 9.79 5.56
CA VAL A 136 13.58 8.54 4.81
C VAL A 136 14.52 8.75 3.63
N PHE A 137 14.29 9.76 2.79
CA PHE A 137 15.12 9.97 1.61
C PHE A 137 16.48 10.61 1.94
N SER A 138 16.54 11.46 2.97
CA SER A 138 17.79 12.12 3.37
C SER A 138 18.69 11.25 4.23
N TYR A 139 18.13 10.33 5.01
CA TYR A 139 18.85 9.50 6.00
C TYR A 139 18.89 8.01 5.62
N LEU A 140 17.73 7.38 5.42
CA LEU A 140 17.64 5.92 5.24
C LEU A 140 18.04 5.47 3.83
N SER A 141 17.50 6.11 2.78
CA SER A 141 17.76 5.71 1.39
C SER A 141 19.25 5.65 1.02
N PRO A 142 20.11 6.62 1.40
CA PRO A 142 21.56 6.52 1.19
C PRO A 142 22.20 5.29 1.85
N LYS A 143 21.73 4.90 3.04
CA LYS A 143 22.23 3.70 3.74
C LYS A 143 21.77 2.42 3.07
N ILE A 144 20.51 2.37 2.58
CA ILE A 144 20.00 1.26 1.79
C ILE A 144 20.87 1.08 0.53
N ARG A 145 21.11 2.16 -0.24
CA ARG A 145 21.98 2.09 -1.44
C ARG A 145 23.38 1.57 -1.13
N THR A 146 23.97 2.04 -0.02
CA THR A 146 25.29 1.58 0.44
C THR A 146 25.29 0.09 0.77
N TRP A 147 24.26 -0.40 1.46
CA TRP A 147 24.11 -1.82 1.78
C TRP A 147 23.89 -2.67 0.54
N LEU A 148 23.01 -2.26 -0.38
CA LEU A 148 22.74 -2.99 -1.63
C LEU A 148 24.03 -3.22 -2.43
N VAL A 149 24.89 -2.20 -2.56
CA VAL A 149 26.19 -2.32 -3.25
C VAL A 149 27.12 -3.34 -2.60
N GLY A 150 27.00 -3.55 -1.28
CA GLY A 150 27.79 -4.51 -0.52
C GLY A 150 27.26 -5.95 -0.53
N MET A 151 26.13 -6.23 -1.19
CA MET A 151 25.51 -7.55 -1.16
C MET A 151 26.36 -8.62 -1.87
N PRO A 152 26.47 -9.83 -1.30
CA PRO A 152 27.20 -10.95 -1.90
C PRO A 152 26.37 -11.66 -2.96
N ILE A 153 25.94 -10.94 -4.00
CA ILE A 153 25.19 -11.51 -5.12
C ILE A 153 26.07 -12.57 -5.81
N GLN A 154 25.51 -13.68 -6.27
CA GLN A 154 26.26 -14.70 -7.04
C GLN A 154 25.65 -14.94 -8.43
N GLY A 155 24.35 -14.67 -8.60
CA GLY A 155 23.64 -14.77 -9.87
C GLY A 155 23.74 -13.52 -10.75
N GLU A 156 23.20 -13.62 -11.96
CA GLU A 156 23.01 -12.46 -12.84
C GLU A 156 21.93 -11.54 -12.28
N VAL A 157 22.18 -10.24 -12.30
CA VAL A 157 21.23 -9.22 -11.87
C VAL A 157 20.28 -8.92 -13.02
N HIS A 158 18.97 -8.99 -12.79
CA HIS A 158 18.01 -8.57 -13.80
C HIS A 158 17.86 -7.06 -13.77
N THR A 159 18.47 -6.41 -14.76
CA THR A 159 18.48 -4.94 -14.91
C THR A 159 17.12 -4.31 -15.17
N ARG A 160 16.10 -5.12 -15.45
CA ARG A 160 14.68 -4.70 -15.52
C ARG A 160 14.06 -4.48 -14.14
N ASN A 161 14.63 -5.08 -13.09
CA ASN A 161 14.11 -4.89 -11.74
C ASN A 161 14.59 -3.53 -11.21
N ASN A 162 13.67 -2.72 -10.73
CA ASN A 162 13.98 -1.53 -9.94
C ASN A 162 13.79 -1.85 -8.46
N ILE A 163 14.56 -1.19 -7.62
CA ILE A 163 14.39 -1.21 -6.17
C ILE A 163 13.74 0.12 -5.76
N TYR A 164 12.66 0.08 -5.01
CA TYR A 164 11.95 1.26 -4.56
C TYR A 164 12.08 1.42 -3.05
N VAL A 165 12.48 2.61 -2.61
CA VAL A 165 12.42 3.01 -1.20
C VAL A 165 11.20 3.91 -1.06
N GLN A 166 10.23 3.45 -0.25
CA GLN A 166 8.93 4.12 -0.13
C GLN A 166 8.58 4.32 1.35
N PRO A 167 8.46 5.57 1.83
CA PRO A 167 7.84 5.80 3.14
C PRO A 167 6.35 5.48 3.06
N GLY A 168 5.82 4.83 4.09
CA GLY A 168 4.40 4.80 4.37
C GLY A 168 4.05 6.01 5.24
N ARG A 169 3.41 5.72 6.37
CA ARG A 169 2.98 6.75 7.30
C ARG A 169 4.07 7.16 8.29
N PHE A 170 4.01 8.44 8.67
CA PHE A 170 4.97 9.10 9.52
C PHE A 170 4.28 10.16 10.39
N TYR A 171 3.86 9.76 11.59
CA TYR A 171 3.03 10.60 12.44
C TYR A 171 3.25 10.43 13.94
N LEU A 172 2.92 11.48 14.68
CA LEU A 172 2.68 11.44 16.11
C LEU A 172 1.19 11.16 16.37
N VAL A 173 0.87 10.17 17.19
CA VAL A 173 -0.52 9.86 17.60
C VAL A 173 -0.64 9.81 19.11
N TYR A 174 -1.75 10.32 19.65
CA TYR A 174 -2.02 10.26 21.08
C TYR A 174 -1.94 8.82 21.62
N GLU A 175 -1.35 8.64 22.81
CA GLU A 175 -1.22 7.34 23.45
C GLU A 175 -2.60 6.79 23.84
N LYS A 176 -3.39 7.60 24.56
CA LYS A 176 -4.70 7.24 25.13
C LYS A 176 -5.81 8.18 24.65
N LEU A 177 -7.00 7.65 24.41
CA LEU A 177 -8.18 8.43 23.97
C LEU A 177 -8.62 9.48 24.99
N SER A 178 -8.51 9.19 26.29
CA SER A 178 -8.83 10.11 27.38
C SER A 178 -7.72 10.11 28.42
N GLY A 179 -7.42 11.29 28.97
CA GLY A 179 -6.34 11.48 29.94
C GLY A 179 -4.93 11.41 29.33
N GLY A 180 -4.00 12.15 29.91
CA GLY A 180 -2.60 12.25 29.47
C GLY A 180 -2.38 13.11 28.23
N ASP A 181 -1.14 13.46 27.98
CA ASP A 181 -0.67 14.34 26.89
C ASP A 181 0.44 13.69 26.06
N ASN A 182 0.64 12.39 26.25
CA ASN A 182 1.65 11.61 25.56
C ASN A 182 1.24 11.21 24.15
N TYR A 183 2.23 11.16 23.27
CA TYR A 183 2.15 10.78 21.87
C TYR A 183 3.25 9.76 21.56
N LEU A 184 2.92 8.86 20.64
CA LEU A 184 3.80 7.84 20.07
C LEU A 184 4.19 8.28 18.66
N LEU A 185 5.46 8.12 18.29
CA LEU A 185 5.91 8.29 16.93
C LEU A 185 5.76 6.96 16.18
N HIS A 186 5.06 7.00 15.07
CA HIS A 186 4.85 5.86 14.17
C HIS A 186 5.57 6.11 12.85
N ASN A 187 6.29 5.10 12.38
CA ASN A 187 7.04 5.10 11.13
C ASN A 187 6.79 3.81 10.36
N GLU A 188 6.45 3.92 9.08
CA GLU A 188 6.31 2.79 8.16
C GLU A 188 7.21 2.99 6.94
N ILE A 189 7.93 1.94 6.55
CA ILE A 189 8.84 1.92 5.40
C ILE A 189 8.59 0.66 4.59
N GLN A 190 8.59 0.80 3.27
CA GLN A 190 8.55 -0.29 2.32
C GLN A 190 9.79 -0.27 1.43
N LEU A 191 10.37 -1.46 1.25
CA LEU A 191 11.42 -1.72 0.27
C LEU A 191 10.87 -2.74 -0.73
N VAL A 192 10.70 -2.30 -1.97
CA VAL A 192 10.04 -3.10 -3.02
C VAL A 192 11.03 -3.40 -4.14
N VAL A 193 11.07 -4.63 -4.61
CA VAL A 193 11.83 -5.02 -5.82
C VAL A 193 10.82 -5.41 -6.89
N SER A 194 10.78 -4.69 -8.01
CA SER A 194 9.78 -4.97 -9.05
C SER A 194 10.31 -4.70 -10.47
N PRO A 195 9.99 -5.58 -11.45
CA PRO A 195 10.30 -5.37 -12.85
C PRO A 195 9.57 -4.15 -13.45
N ASP A 196 10.33 -3.30 -14.13
CA ASP A 196 9.89 -2.27 -15.07
C ASP A 196 8.70 -1.39 -14.60
N GLY A 197 8.81 -0.62 -13.51
CA GLY A 197 7.91 0.53 -13.27
C GLY A 197 6.43 0.23 -13.04
N TRP A 198 5.99 -1.04 -13.01
CA TRP A 198 4.59 -1.39 -12.86
C TRP A 198 4.24 -1.47 -11.39
N GLY A 199 3.56 -0.43 -10.88
CA GLY A 199 3.07 -0.30 -9.50
C GLY A 199 1.97 -1.29 -9.10
N GLY A 200 2.11 -2.57 -9.45
CA GLY A 200 1.38 -3.67 -8.83
C GLY A 200 2.31 -4.47 -7.91
N LEU A 201 1.76 -5.14 -6.88
CA LEU A 201 2.50 -6.10 -6.07
C LEU A 201 3.20 -7.08 -7.02
N VAL A 202 4.52 -7.00 -7.07
CA VAL A 202 5.32 -8.19 -7.26
C VAL A 202 5.87 -8.44 -5.88
N ASP A 203 5.36 -9.48 -5.22
CA ASP A 203 6.01 -10.00 -4.03
C ASP A 203 7.51 -10.13 -4.34
N PRO A 204 8.36 -9.55 -3.49
CA PRO A 204 8.13 -9.23 -2.08
C PRO A 204 7.99 -7.72 -1.82
N ASP A 205 7.09 -7.36 -0.93
CA ASP A 205 7.11 -6.07 -0.23
C ASP A 205 7.76 -6.26 1.15
N PHE A 206 8.99 -5.78 1.31
CA PHE A 206 9.65 -5.79 2.61
C PHE A 206 9.20 -4.57 3.40
N SER A 207 8.26 -4.78 4.33
CA SER A 207 7.75 -3.73 5.21
C SER A 207 8.47 -3.70 6.55
N CYS A 208 8.64 -2.49 7.08
CA CYS A 208 9.10 -2.23 8.44
C CYS A 208 8.18 -1.18 9.06
N ILE A 209 7.55 -1.54 10.19
CA ILE A 209 6.71 -0.64 10.97
C ILE A 209 7.31 -0.51 12.36
N LYS A 210 7.49 0.72 12.82
CA LYS A 210 8.07 1.05 14.13
C LYS A 210 7.18 2.02 14.87
N GLU A 211 7.05 1.80 16.17
CA GLU A 211 6.38 2.69 17.10
C GLU A 211 7.26 2.88 18.33
N THR A 212 7.26 4.09 18.89
CA THR A 212 8.12 4.47 20.02
C THR A 212 7.45 4.28 21.37
N GLY A 213 8.23 4.49 22.43
CA GLY A 213 7.66 4.89 23.73
C GLY A 213 7.02 6.28 23.68
N ALA A 214 6.25 6.59 24.72
CA ALA A 214 5.41 7.78 24.77
C ALA A 214 6.13 9.00 25.38
N HIS A 215 6.06 10.15 24.71
CA HIS A 215 6.52 11.45 25.21
C HIS A 215 5.42 12.49 25.07
N SER A 216 5.45 13.57 25.86
CA SER A 216 4.49 14.66 25.71
C SER A 216 4.58 15.28 24.31
N LEU A 217 3.47 15.83 23.80
CA LEU A 217 3.51 16.55 22.52
C LEU A 217 4.46 17.77 22.59
N GLU A 218 4.61 18.39 23.75
CA GLU A 218 5.55 19.49 23.95
C GLU A 218 6.99 19.00 23.74
N ASP A 219 7.38 17.89 24.37
CA ASP A 219 8.73 17.33 24.23
C ASP A 219 9.04 16.94 22.79
N TRP A 220 8.08 16.35 22.08
CA TRP A 220 8.25 16.06 20.66
C TRP A 220 8.49 17.30 19.81
N ARG A 221 7.91 18.45 20.17
CA ARG A 221 7.99 19.72 19.41
C ARG A 221 9.21 20.57 19.73
N LYS A 222 9.92 20.29 20.83
CA LYS A 222 11.12 21.05 21.23
C LYS A 222 12.17 21.01 20.14
N ASP A 223 12.92 22.12 20.04
CA ASP A 223 14.07 22.27 19.16
C ASP A 223 13.79 21.84 17.70
N ASP A 224 12.65 22.29 17.16
CA ASP A 224 12.19 21.96 15.80
C ASP A 224 12.11 20.45 15.55
N TYR A 225 11.48 19.75 16.49
CA TYR A 225 11.29 18.30 16.46
C TYR A 225 12.61 17.50 16.49
N ALA A 226 13.61 17.96 17.25
CA ALA A 226 14.88 17.27 17.40
C ALA A 226 14.73 15.82 17.90
N LEU A 227 13.81 15.59 18.86
CA LEU A 227 13.54 14.25 19.37
C LEU A 227 12.92 13.35 18.29
N VAL A 228 11.98 13.87 17.47
CA VAL A 228 11.42 13.11 16.34
C VAL A 228 12.52 12.69 15.38
N ARG A 229 13.43 13.60 15.04
CA ARG A 229 14.58 13.28 14.17
C ARG A 229 15.41 12.14 14.73
N GLN A 230 15.87 12.28 15.98
CA GLN A 230 16.69 11.27 16.63
C GLN A 230 16.00 9.90 16.66
N THR A 231 14.72 9.89 17.03
CA THR A 231 13.99 8.62 17.16
C THR A 231 13.64 8.00 15.82
N ALA A 232 13.27 8.80 14.81
CA ALA A 232 13.02 8.31 13.45
C ALA A 232 14.29 7.71 12.85
N GLU A 233 15.44 8.39 12.99
CA GLU A 233 16.73 7.88 12.52
C GLU A 233 17.11 6.55 13.17
N GLN A 234 16.89 6.41 14.49
CA GLN A 234 17.08 5.13 15.19
C GLN A 234 16.15 4.04 14.64
N GLN A 235 14.86 4.34 14.47
CA GLN A 235 13.89 3.38 13.92
C GLN A 235 14.24 2.98 12.48
N PHE A 236 14.78 3.90 11.67
CA PHE A 236 15.25 3.61 10.32
C PHE A 236 16.50 2.72 10.30
N ASP A 237 17.42 2.90 11.24
CA ASP A 237 18.55 2.00 11.39
C ASP A 237 18.07 0.59 11.77
N GLU A 238 17.07 0.46 12.66
CA GLU A 238 16.45 -0.82 12.94
C GLU A 238 15.73 -1.43 11.72
N CYS A 239 15.06 -0.61 10.90
CA CYS A 239 14.45 -1.08 9.66
C CYS A 239 15.50 -1.59 8.66
N LEU A 240 16.64 -0.91 8.56
CA LEU A 240 17.74 -1.38 7.72
C LEU A 240 18.26 -2.74 8.18
N GLU A 241 18.41 -2.97 9.49
CA GLU A 241 18.79 -4.29 10.01
C GLU A 241 17.71 -5.36 9.74
N GLN A 242 16.43 -5.01 9.80
CA GLN A 242 15.35 -5.91 9.40
C GLN A 242 15.40 -6.25 7.90
N PHE A 243 15.71 -5.29 7.03
CA PHE A 243 15.90 -5.58 5.60
C PHE A 243 17.14 -6.45 5.36
N LYS A 244 18.25 -6.20 6.07
CA LYS A 244 19.45 -7.05 6.05
C LYS A 244 19.16 -8.48 6.49
N ALA A 245 18.30 -8.68 7.47
CA ALA A 245 17.88 -10.02 7.88
C ALA A 245 17.12 -10.77 6.77
N ASN A 246 16.53 -10.07 5.80
CA ASN A 246 15.87 -10.62 4.63
C ASN A 246 16.73 -10.56 3.35
N GLN A 247 18.05 -10.35 3.48
CA GLN A 247 18.95 -10.14 2.36
C GLN A 247 18.88 -11.23 1.29
N ASP A 248 18.80 -12.50 1.68
CA ASP A 248 18.79 -13.62 0.72
C ASP A 248 17.54 -13.58 -0.18
N GLN A 249 16.38 -13.24 0.39
CA GLN A 249 15.15 -13.05 -0.38
C GLN A 249 15.28 -11.83 -1.31
N ILE A 250 15.85 -10.73 -0.82
CA ILE A 250 16.07 -9.53 -1.65
C ILE A 250 16.98 -9.86 -2.84
N ILE A 251 18.08 -10.60 -2.61
CA ILE A 251 18.97 -11.06 -3.67
C ILE A 251 18.20 -11.95 -4.64
N GLU A 252 17.43 -12.92 -4.15
CA GLU A 252 16.63 -13.81 -4.97
C GLU A 252 15.72 -13.02 -5.92
N HIS A 253 15.03 -11.98 -5.44
CA HIS A 253 14.15 -11.15 -6.26
C HIS A 253 14.88 -10.19 -7.19
N ILE A 254 16.08 -9.72 -6.83
CA ILE A 254 16.95 -8.97 -7.76
C ILE A 254 17.45 -9.89 -8.90
N THR A 255 17.69 -11.17 -8.61
CA THR A 255 18.26 -12.16 -9.53
C THR A 255 17.27 -13.13 -10.17
N ARG A 256 15.96 -13.00 -9.89
CA ARG A 256 14.91 -13.79 -10.55
C ARG A 256 14.43 -13.07 -11.82
N GLY A 257 14.50 -13.76 -12.95
CA GLY A 257 13.96 -13.30 -14.22
C GLY A 257 12.46 -13.53 -14.26
N ASN A 258 11.71 -12.70 -14.99
CA ASN A 258 10.29 -12.91 -15.22
C ASN A 258 10.06 -14.16 -16.09
N ASP A 259 10.10 -15.34 -15.48
CA ASP A 259 9.71 -16.62 -16.09
C ASP A 259 8.24 -16.95 -15.78
N HIS A 260 7.39 -15.92 -15.74
CA HIS A 260 5.94 -16.10 -15.85
C HIS A 260 5.54 -16.07 -17.33
N THR A 261 5.94 -17.11 -18.07
CA THR A 261 5.04 -17.64 -19.08
C THR A 261 3.80 -18.14 -18.35
N SER A 262 2.64 -17.67 -18.79
CA SER A 262 1.35 -18.10 -18.28
C SER A 262 1.15 -19.59 -18.53
N ASP A 263 1.50 -20.43 -17.55
CA ASP A 263 0.91 -21.74 -17.45
C ASP A 263 -0.49 -21.55 -16.85
N HIS A 264 -1.43 -21.16 -17.71
CA HIS A 264 -2.84 -21.50 -17.50
C HIS A 264 -2.90 -23.03 -17.52
N VAL A 265 -2.84 -23.62 -16.34
CA VAL A 265 -3.32 -24.99 -16.13
C VAL A 265 -4.83 -24.91 -16.33
N ASP A 266 -5.28 -25.25 -17.54
CA ASP A 266 -6.63 -25.76 -17.78
C ASP A 266 -6.83 -26.98 -16.88
N SER A 267 -7.39 -26.74 -15.70
CA SER A 267 -7.99 -27.76 -14.87
C SER A 267 -9.47 -27.43 -14.74
N ASP A 268 -10.23 -27.71 -15.78
CA ASP A 268 -11.66 -28.00 -15.72
C ASP A 268 -12.10 -28.49 -17.11
N ASP A 269 -12.00 -29.81 -17.32
CA ASP A 269 -12.92 -30.59 -18.16
C ASP A 269 -12.46 -32.05 -18.18
N LYS A 270 -12.97 -32.84 -17.23
CA LYS A 270 -13.22 -34.28 -17.39
C LYS A 270 -14.07 -34.80 -16.23
N GLU A 271 -15.28 -34.28 -16.15
CA GLU A 271 -16.38 -35.00 -15.51
C GLU A 271 -17.43 -35.28 -16.59
N GLU A 272 -17.30 -36.40 -17.29
CA GLU A 272 -18.46 -37.17 -17.77
C GLU A 272 -18.04 -38.52 -18.37
N ASN A 273 -18.87 -39.52 -18.06
CA ASN A 273 -18.93 -40.88 -18.60
C ASN A 273 -17.94 -41.91 -18.05
N ASN A 274 -18.35 -42.55 -16.94
CA ASN A 274 -18.57 -43.99 -16.97
C ASN A 274 -19.51 -44.42 -15.84
N HIS A 275 -20.81 -44.40 -16.13
CA HIS A 275 -21.77 -45.29 -15.46
C HIS A 275 -22.10 -46.44 -16.41
N GLU A 276 -22.23 -47.63 -15.81
CA GLU A 276 -22.74 -48.89 -16.37
C GLU A 276 -21.80 -49.83 -17.20
N ARG A 277 -21.39 -50.89 -16.49
CA ARG A 277 -21.93 -52.27 -16.66
C ARG A 277 -21.15 -53.24 -17.57
N ALA A 278 -20.52 -54.23 -16.94
CA ALA A 278 -20.70 -55.70 -17.14
C ALA A 278 -19.52 -56.43 -16.47
N LYS A 279 -19.74 -57.21 -15.41
CA LYS A 279 -19.96 -58.67 -15.49
C LYS A 279 -19.01 -59.39 -16.46
N ASN A 280 -17.91 -59.91 -15.92
CA ASN A 280 -17.65 -61.34 -15.77
C ASN A 280 -16.43 -61.57 -14.88
#